data_AF-A0A252EL44-F1
#
_entry.id   AF-A0A252EL44-F1
#
_cell.length_a   1.000
_cell.length_b   1.000
_cell.length_c   1.000
_cell.angle_alpha   90.00
_cell.angle_beta   90.00
_cell.angle_gamma   90.00
#
_symmetry.space_group_name_H-M   'P 1'
#
loop_
_entity.id
_entity.type
_entity.pdbx_description
1 polymer ?
#
loop_
_entity_poly.entity_id
_entity_poly.type
_entity_poly.pdbx_seq_one_letter_code
_entity_poly.pdbx_strand_id
1 'polypeptide(L)'
;MVDFSQIRSLLIYALVISVLLACMLGLSALTGLRRSLSHGGTSLSIPFESGIIPTGSARLRLPVQYYLVAMFFVIFDVETAFLFAWAIVVTDVGWVGYSAALLFIFFLAVSLVYLWRAGGLDWGPLPRRLPETQSSMEHLS
;
A
#
# COMPACT_ATOMS: atom_id res chain seq x y z
N MET A 1 8.39 -2.41 -33.87
CA MET A 1 7.07 -3.09 -33.92
C MET A 1 7.12 -4.22 -32.91
N VAL A 2 6.23 -4.26 -31.93
CA VAL A 2 6.16 -5.39 -30.99
C VAL A 2 5.65 -6.60 -31.78
N ASP A 3 6.48 -7.63 -31.92
CA ASP A 3 6.07 -8.83 -32.65
C ASP A 3 5.04 -9.61 -31.84
N PHE A 4 4.00 -10.12 -32.51
CA PHE A 4 2.97 -10.97 -31.89
C PHE A 4 3.56 -12.21 -31.19
N SER A 5 4.74 -12.66 -31.63
CA SER A 5 5.51 -13.72 -30.99
C SER A 5 6.02 -13.33 -29.60
N GLN A 6 6.45 -12.08 -29.40
CA GLN A 6 6.94 -11.56 -28.11
C GLN A 6 5.80 -11.49 -27.08
N ILE A 7 4.62 -11.00 -27.50
CA ILE A 7 3.43 -10.95 -26.64
C ILE A 7 3.03 -12.36 -26.20
N ARG A 8 3.01 -13.32 -27.15
CA ARG A 8 2.73 -14.73 -26.84
C ARG A 8 3.75 -15.33 -25.87
N SER A 9 5.04 -15.03 -26.04
CA SER A 9 6.10 -15.48 -25.13
C SER A 9 5.93 -14.92 -23.71
N LEU A 10 5.56 -13.64 -23.58
CA LEU A 10 5.28 -13.02 -22.28
C LEU A 10 4.07 -13.66 -21.59
N LEU A 11 3.01 -13.95 -22.34
CA LEU A 11 1.82 -14.64 -21.81
C LEU A 11 2.13 -16.05 -21.34
N ILE A 12 2.91 -16.82 -22.12
CA ILE A 12 3.33 -18.17 -21.74
C ILE A 12 4.19 -18.11 -20.47
N TYR A 13 5.13 -17.16 -20.39
CA TYR A 13 5.97 -16.99 -19.20
C TYR A 13 5.15 -16.66 -17.95
N ALA A 14 4.20 -15.72 -18.04
CA ALA A 14 3.30 -15.38 -16.94
C ALA A 14 2.42 -16.56 -16.50
N LEU A 15 1.95 -17.36 -17.47
CA LEU A 15 1.17 -18.57 -17.20
C LEU A 15 2.02 -19.61 -16.46
N VAL A 16 3.24 -19.89 -16.92
CA VAL A 16 4.14 -20.86 -16.30
C VAL A 16 4.45 -20.47 -14.86
N ILE A 17 4.75 -19.19 -14.59
CA ILE A 17 4.96 -18.70 -13.22
C ILE A 17 3.71 -18.87 -12.36
N SER A 18 2.54 -18.50 -12.90
CA SER A 18 1.27 -18.62 -12.16
C SER A 18 0.96 -20.08 -11.82
N VAL A 19 1.18 -21.00 -12.75
CA VAL A 19 1.01 -22.44 -12.56
C VAL A 19 2.02 -22.97 -11.54
N LEU A 20 3.28 -22.53 -11.59
CA LEU A 20 4.31 -22.93 -10.64
C LEU A 20 3.97 -22.45 -9.22
N LEU A 21 3.57 -21.20 -9.06
CA LEU A 21 3.11 -20.65 -7.77
C LEU A 21 1.88 -21.39 -7.25
N ALA A 22 0.90 -21.64 -8.12
CA ALA A 22 -0.30 -22.42 -7.76
C ALA A 22 0.06 -23.87 -7.37
N CYS A 23 1.03 -24.49 -8.05
CA CYS A 23 1.50 -25.83 -7.74
C CYS A 23 2.23 -25.85 -6.39
N MET A 24 3.11 -24.89 -6.11
CA MET A 24 3.78 -24.77 -4.81
C MET A 24 2.78 -24.55 -3.68
N LEU A 25 1.83 -23.63 -3.84
CA LEU A 25 0.76 -23.40 -2.87
C LEU A 25 -0.12 -24.65 -2.70
N GLY A 26 -0.43 -25.35 -3.80
CA GLY A 26 -1.19 -26.60 -3.79
C GLY A 26 -0.47 -27.73 -3.06
N LEU A 27 0.79 -28.00 -3.39
CA LEU A 27 1.64 -28.99 -2.72
C LEU A 27 1.82 -28.65 -1.24
N SER A 28 2.04 -27.38 -0.91
CA SER A 28 2.11 -26.90 0.48
C SER A 28 0.78 -27.10 1.21
N ALA A 29 -0.35 -26.88 0.54
CA ALA A 29 -1.67 -27.13 1.11
C ALA A 29 -1.94 -28.63 1.30
N LEU A 30 -1.61 -29.50 0.33
CA LEU A 30 -1.81 -30.95 0.44
C LEU A 30 -0.93 -31.58 1.54
N THR A 31 0.33 -31.14 1.66
CA THR A 31 1.25 -31.61 2.71
C THR A 31 0.94 -30.98 4.07
N GLY A 32 0.51 -29.71 4.08
CA GLY A 32 0.06 -28.97 5.26
C GLY A 32 -1.26 -29.48 5.84
N LEU A 33 -2.23 -29.87 5.01
CA LEU A 33 -3.50 -30.48 5.46
C LEU A 33 -3.26 -31.77 6.23
N ARG A 34 -2.28 -32.58 5.80
CA ARG A 34 -1.90 -33.81 6.52
C ARG A 34 -1.33 -33.53 7.92
N ARG A 35 -0.63 -32.41 8.14
CA ARG A 35 -0.20 -31.98 9.48
C ARG A 35 -1.32 -31.33 10.28
N SER A 36 -2.17 -30.54 9.61
CA SER A 36 -3.30 -29.85 10.23
C SER A 36 -4.39 -30.80 10.74
N LEU A 37 -4.64 -31.94 10.08
CA LEU A 37 -5.56 -32.97 10.59
C LEU A 37 -5.00 -33.71 11.80
N SER A 38 -3.67 -33.81 11.93
CA SER A 38 -3.02 -34.58 12.99
C SER A 38 -2.75 -33.77 14.26
N HIS A 39 -2.65 -32.44 14.17
CA HIS A 39 -2.38 -31.53 15.30
C HIS A 39 -3.37 -30.36 15.30
N GLY A 40 -4.66 -30.66 15.44
CA GLY A 40 -5.74 -29.70 15.64
C GLY A 40 -5.73 -29.08 17.04
N GLY A 41 -4.62 -28.44 17.41
CA GLY A 41 -4.54 -27.63 18.62
C GLY A 41 -5.19 -26.28 18.38
N THR A 42 -6.18 -25.95 19.20
CA THR A 42 -6.92 -24.67 19.25
C THR A 42 -6.01 -23.43 19.34
N SER A 43 -4.71 -23.60 19.60
CA SER A 43 -3.69 -22.55 19.68
C SER A 43 -3.18 -22.04 18.33
N LEU A 44 -3.34 -22.80 17.22
CA LEU A 44 -2.85 -22.39 15.89
C LEU A 44 -3.79 -21.37 15.22
N SER A 45 -5.07 -21.36 15.57
CA SER A 45 -6.07 -20.46 14.99
C SER A 45 -6.23 -19.12 15.73
N ILE A 46 -5.46 -18.89 16.79
CA ILE A 46 -5.54 -17.67 17.60
C ILE A 46 -4.49 -16.68 17.07
N PRO A 47 -4.85 -15.41 16.80
CA PRO A 47 -3.88 -14.38 16.46
C PRO A 47 -2.77 -14.34 17.51
N PHE A 48 -1.54 -14.44 17.04
CA PHE A 48 -0.39 -14.56 17.92
C PHE A 48 -0.18 -13.25 18.71
N GLU A 49 0.29 -13.43 19.96
CA GLU A 49 1.13 -12.49 20.74
C GLU A 49 0.55 -11.84 22.00
N SER A 50 -0.76 -11.61 22.18
CA SER A 50 -1.18 -10.82 23.37
C SER A 50 -1.93 -11.55 24.48
N GLY A 51 -2.42 -12.78 24.29
CA GLY A 51 -3.34 -13.41 25.27
C GLY A 51 -4.66 -12.64 25.49
N ILE A 52 -4.85 -11.52 24.80
CA ILE A 52 -6.07 -10.73 24.77
C ILE A 52 -6.87 -11.23 23.56
N ILE A 53 -8.00 -11.86 23.86
CA ILE A 53 -8.97 -12.26 22.85
C ILE A 53 -9.45 -10.96 22.19
N PRO A 54 -9.32 -10.79 20.86
CA PRO A 54 -9.78 -9.58 20.20
C PRO A 54 -11.28 -9.42 20.47
N THR A 55 -11.61 -8.43 21.30
CA THR A 55 -12.98 -8.11 21.71
C THR A 55 -13.36 -6.77 21.09
N GLY A 56 -14.50 -6.73 20.41
CA GLY A 56 -15.01 -5.54 19.72
C GLY A 56 -15.02 -5.66 18.19
N SER A 57 -15.63 -4.67 17.54
CA SER A 57 -15.75 -4.65 16.08
C SER A 57 -14.42 -4.32 15.40
N ALA A 58 -14.08 -5.03 14.32
CA ALA A 58 -12.91 -4.74 13.48
C ALA A 58 -12.97 -3.39 12.72
N ARG A 59 -13.96 -2.54 13.00
CA ARG A 59 -14.09 -1.19 12.43
C ARG A 59 -13.31 -0.17 13.26
N LEU A 60 -11.99 -0.23 13.16
CA LEU A 60 -11.15 0.83 13.71
C LEU A 60 -11.24 2.05 12.79
N ARG A 61 -11.36 3.26 13.38
CA ARG A 61 -11.24 4.51 12.61
C ARG A 61 -9.77 4.66 12.24
N LEU A 62 -9.42 4.23 11.03
CA LEU A 62 -8.10 4.51 10.46
C LEU A 62 -7.94 6.02 10.32
N PRO A 63 -6.77 6.59 10.67
CA PRO A 63 -6.53 8.01 10.50
C PRO A 63 -6.63 8.39 9.02
N VAL A 64 -7.21 9.57 8.75
CA VAL A 64 -7.45 10.08 7.39
C VAL A 64 -6.18 10.21 6.55
N GLN A 65 -5.01 10.28 7.20
CA GLN A 65 -3.69 10.37 6.57
C GLN A 65 -3.44 9.26 5.54
N TYR A 66 -3.85 8.02 5.82
CA TYR A 66 -3.71 6.91 4.86
C TYR A 66 -4.50 7.15 3.56
N TYR A 67 -5.68 7.76 3.67
CA TYR A 67 -6.51 8.10 2.51
C TYR A 67 -5.87 9.23 1.70
N LEU A 68 -5.32 10.26 2.35
CA LEU A 68 -4.66 11.37 1.67
C LEU A 68 -3.45 10.91 0.86
N VAL A 69 -2.64 10.00 1.40
CA VAL A 69 -1.50 9.41 0.69
C VAL A 69 -1.96 8.57 -0.51
N ALA A 70 -3.00 7.75 -0.35
CA ALA A 70 -3.54 6.94 -1.44
C ALA A 70 -4.12 7.80 -2.57
N MET A 71 -4.88 8.85 -2.23
CA MET A 71 -5.45 9.77 -3.20
C MET A 71 -4.35 10.55 -3.95
N PHE A 72 -3.32 11.01 -3.22
CA PHE A 72 -2.17 11.66 -3.84
C PHE A 72 -1.40 10.73 -4.77
N PHE A 73 -1.21 9.46 -4.40
CA PHE A 73 -0.57 8.47 -5.26
C PHE A 73 -1.32 8.28 -6.58
N VAL A 74 -2.65 8.19 -6.55
CA VAL A 74 -3.46 8.06 -7.77
C VAL A 74 -3.35 9.29 -8.67
N ILE A 75 -3.39 10.49 -8.10
CA ILE A 75 -3.25 11.74 -8.86
C ILE A 75 -1.84 11.81 -9.48
N PHE A 76 -0.80 11.57 -8.68
CA PHE A 76 0.59 11.57 -9.12
C PHE A 76 0.87 10.53 -10.23
N ASP A 77 0.27 9.34 -10.14
CA ASP A 77 0.40 8.28 -11.13
C ASP A 77 -0.18 8.70 -12.49
N VAL A 78 -1.38 9.29 -12.48
CA VAL A 78 -2.01 9.83 -13.70
C VAL A 78 -1.19 10.98 -14.29
N GLU A 79 -0.68 11.88 -13.45
CA GLU A 79 0.18 12.98 -13.88
C GLU A 79 1.49 12.47 -14.52
N THR A 80 2.08 11.41 -13.95
CA THR A 80 3.27 10.78 -14.52
C THR A 80 2.98 10.12 -15.88
N ALA A 81 1.80 9.53 -16.06
CA ALA A 81 1.39 8.99 -17.37
C ALA A 81 1.32 10.08 -18.46
N PHE A 82 0.89 11.30 -18.13
CA PHE A 82 0.93 12.43 -19.06
C PHE A 82 2.36 12.85 -19.41
N LEU A 83 3.24 12.91 -18.41
CA LEU A 83 4.66 13.20 -18.65
C LEU A 83 5.33 12.12 -19.50
N PHE A 84 4.96 10.86 -19.32
CA PHE A 84 5.46 9.76 -20.15
C PHE A 84 4.99 9.88 -21.61
N ALA A 85 3.72 10.21 -21.84
CA ALA A 85 3.19 10.45 -23.17
C ALA A 85 3.93 11.61 -23.87
N TRP A 86 4.20 12.70 -23.15
CA TRP A 86 5.02 13.80 -23.66
C TRP A 86 6.48 13.37 -23.91
N ALA A 87 7.08 12.58 -23.01
CA ALA A 87 8.47 12.14 -23.12
C ALA A 87 8.73 11.31 -24.38
N ILE A 88 7.73 10.55 -24.86
CA ILE A 88 7.83 9.78 -26.11
C ILE A 88 8.00 10.69 -27.34
N VAL A 89 7.40 11.88 -27.33
CA VAL A 89 7.36 12.81 -28.48
C VAL A 89 8.15 14.09 -28.26
N VAL A 90 8.99 14.14 -27.22
CA VAL A 90 9.69 15.36 -26.79
C VAL A 90 10.48 16.06 -27.91
N THR A 91 10.99 15.30 -28.87
CA THR A 91 11.73 15.81 -30.04
C THR A 91 10.86 16.55 -31.04
N ASP A 92 9.56 16.24 -31.09
CA ASP A 92 8.66 16.71 -32.13
C ASP A 92 7.89 17.97 -31.71
N VAL A 93 7.64 18.13 -30.40
CA VAL A 93 6.89 19.25 -29.82
C VAL A 93 7.73 20.50 -29.54
N GLY A 94 9.07 20.36 -29.54
CA GLY A 94 10.01 21.47 -29.34
C GLY A 94 9.81 22.24 -28.03
N TRP A 95 10.14 23.54 -28.04
CA TRP A 95 10.13 24.41 -26.86
C TRP A 95 8.74 24.58 -26.22
N VAL A 96 7.67 24.55 -27.02
CA VAL A 96 6.31 24.70 -26.51
C VAL A 96 5.96 23.51 -25.62
N GLY A 97 6.16 22.28 -26.10
CA GLY A 97 5.92 21.08 -25.28
C GLY A 97 6.85 21.01 -24.06
N TYR A 98 8.11 21.44 -24.20
CA TYR A 98 9.02 21.52 -23.08
C TYR A 98 8.52 22.45 -21.96
N SER A 99 8.06 23.66 -22.32
CA SER A 99 7.51 24.61 -21.35
C SER A 99 6.23 24.08 -20.68
N ALA A 100 5.38 23.38 -21.43
CA ALA A 100 4.18 22.73 -20.91
C ALA A 100 4.52 21.62 -19.90
N ALA A 101 5.51 20.79 -20.20
CA ALA A 101 5.96 19.73 -19.29
C ALA A 101 6.59 20.32 -18.01
N LEU A 102 7.36 21.40 -18.13
CA LEU A 102 7.91 22.12 -16.98
C LEU A 102 6.81 22.68 -16.06
N LEU A 103 5.79 23.30 -16.65
CA LEU A 103 4.63 23.79 -15.92
C LEU A 103 3.88 22.65 -15.22
N PHE A 104 3.76 21.50 -15.88
CA PHE A 104 3.11 20.32 -15.33
C PHE A 104 3.88 19.75 -14.12
N ILE A 105 5.21 19.63 -14.24
CA ILE A 105 6.09 19.23 -13.12
C ILE A 105 6.03 20.25 -11.98
N PHE A 106 5.88 21.54 -12.29
CA PHE A 106 5.71 22.56 -11.27
C PHE A 106 4.41 22.35 -10.47
N PHE A 107 3.28 22.04 -11.12
CA PHE A 107 2.04 21.71 -10.42
C PHE A 107 2.18 20.45 -9.55
N LEU A 108 2.87 19.40 -10.03
CA LEU A 108 3.21 18.22 -9.23
C LEU A 108 3.96 18.61 -7.94
N ALA A 109 5.00 19.44 -8.08
CA ALA A 109 5.81 19.89 -6.96
C ALA A 109 4.98 20.72 -5.96
N VAL A 110 4.14 21.63 -6.44
CA VAL A 110 3.26 22.44 -5.58
C VAL A 110 2.27 21.55 -4.83
N SER A 111 1.62 20.60 -5.50
CA SER A 111 0.68 19.65 -4.89
C SER A 111 1.35 18.82 -3.79
N LEU A 112 2.57 18.31 -4.04
CA LEU A 112 3.35 17.56 -3.06
C LEU A 112 3.73 18.43 -1.85
N VAL A 113 4.25 19.64 -2.09
CA VAL A 113 4.63 20.57 -1.02
C VAL A 113 3.41 20.96 -0.18
N TYR A 114 2.26 21.22 -0.81
CA TYR A 114 1.02 21.54 -0.10
C TYR A 114 0.60 20.39 0.82
N LEU A 115 0.59 19.15 0.33
CA LEU A 115 0.23 17.98 1.13
C LEU A 115 1.19 17.76 2.30
N TRP A 116 2.49 17.96 2.06
CA TRP A 116 3.49 17.85 3.11
C TRP A 116 3.26 18.90 4.20
N ARG A 117 3.02 20.17 3.83
CA ARG A 117 2.72 21.23 4.81
C ARG A 117 1.40 21.03 5.53
N ALA A 118 0.43 20.38 4.92
CA ALA A 118 -0.85 20.04 5.54
C ALA A 118 -0.77 18.90 6.58
N GLY A 119 0.42 18.32 6.80
CA GLY A 119 0.59 17.19 7.72
C GLY A 119 -0.03 15.89 7.20
N GLY A 120 -0.34 15.82 5.91
CA GLY A 120 -0.82 14.58 5.27
C GLY A 120 0.24 13.47 5.27
N LEU A 121 1.51 13.85 5.48
CA LEU A 121 2.65 12.95 5.58
C LEU A 121 3.21 12.81 7.00
N ASP A 122 2.59 13.43 8.01
CA ASP A 122 3.07 13.36 9.39
C ASP A 122 2.56 12.11 10.08
N TRP A 123 3.48 11.17 10.31
CA TRP A 123 3.22 9.89 10.98
C TRP A 123 3.62 10.00 12.45
N GLY A 124 2.64 10.17 13.33
CA GLY A 124 2.89 10.22 14.77
C GLY A 124 1.65 9.85 15.58
N PRO A 125 1.74 8.98 16.60
CA PRO A 125 0.64 8.76 17.53
C PRO A 125 0.35 10.07 18.24
N LEU A 126 -0.88 10.59 18.12
CA LEU A 126 -1.35 11.63 19.02
C LEU A 126 -1.26 11.08 20.45
N PRO A 127 -0.59 11.76 21.38
CA PRO A 127 -0.52 11.33 22.77
C PRO A 127 -1.95 11.16 23.28
N ARG A 128 -2.33 9.92 23.63
CA ARG A 128 -3.56 9.68 24.36
C ARG A 128 -3.37 10.36 25.71
N ARG A 129 -3.91 11.58 25.86
CA ARG A 129 -4.01 12.22 27.18
C ARG A 129 -4.92 11.34 28.02
N LEU A 130 -4.32 10.49 28.84
CA LEU A 130 -5.04 9.81 29.90
C LEU A 130 -5.48 10.91 30.89
N PRO A 131 -6.73 10.90 31.36
CA PRO A 131 -7.15 11.79 32.43
C PRO A 131 -6.25 11.56 33.66
N GLU A 132 -5.66 12.63 34.18
CA GLU A 132 -4.75 12.66 35.33
C GLU A 132 -5.40 12.25 36.68
N THR A 133 -6.51 11.52 36.65
CA THR A 133 -7.35 11.27 37.83
C THR A 133 -6.89 10.09 38.67
N GLN A 134 -5.89 9.31 38.25
CA GLN A 134 -5.43 8.13 39.00
C GLN A 134 -4.21 8.37 39.90
N SER A 135 -3.39 9.40 39.66
CA SER A 135 -2.20 9.69 40.48
C SER A 135 -2.54 10.27 41.86
N SER A 136 -3.70 10.92 42.03
CA SER A 136 -4.10 11.50 43.32
C SER A 136 -4.72 10.52 44.31
N MET A 137 -5.04 9.28 43.90
CA MET A 137 -5.69 8.30 44.78
C MET A 137 -4.70 7.35 45.49
N GLU A 138 -3.45 7.23 45.02
CA GLU A 138 -2.41 6.42 45.70
C GLU A 138 -1.78 7.10 46.92
N HIS A 139 -1.91 8.42 47.06
CA HIS A 139 -1.35 9.16 48.20
C HIS A 139 -2.30 9.27 49.41
N LEU A 140 -3.48 8.63 49.36
CA LEU A 140 -4.51 8.70 50.41
C LEU A 140 -4.81 7.37 51.10
N SER A 141 -3.98 6.34 50.93
CA SER A 141 -4.03 5.06 51.66
C SER A 141 -2.72 4.76 52.37
#